data_AF-A0A2A6FI68-F1
#
_entry.id   AF-A0A2A6FI68-F1
#
_cell.length_a   1.000
_cell.length_b   1.000
_cell.length_c   1.000
_cell.angle_alpha   90.00
_cell.angle_beta   90.00
_cell.angle_gamma   90.00
#
_symmetry.space_group_name_H-M   'P 1'
#
loop_
_entity.id
_entity.type
_entity.pdbx_description
1 polymer ?
#
loop_
_entity_poly.entity_id
_entity_poly.type
_entity_poly.pdbx_seq_one_letter_code
_entity_poly.pdbx_strand_id
1 'polypeptide(L)'
;MKTVLLAACLTLIAAEAQAISRYDPTRMSCDRVRATIARQGAVILRYQSPRVPGLALYDRYVRDERFCNMGEVRARAYVPSADAKSCPVYTCKRPDFDRHFRRRILRHN
;
A
#
# COMPACT_ATOMS: atom_id res chain seq x y z
N MET A 1 -20.88 34.65 -20.18
CA MET A 1 -20.95 34.51 -18.69
C MET A 1 -21.16 33.07 -18.25
N LYS A 2 -22.14 32.31 -18.79
CA LYS A 2 -22.37 30.88 -18.47
C LYS A 2 -21.18 29.94 -18.77
N THR A 3 -20.46 30.16 -19.86
CA THR A 3 -19.33 29.32 -20.28
C THR A 3 -18.11 29.42 -19.35
N VAL A 4 -17.90 30.59 -18.74
CA VAL A 4 -16.81 30.82 -17.77
C VAL A 4 -17.10 30.09 -16.45
N LEU A 5 -18.37 30.06 -16.01
CA LEU A 5 -18.80 29.32 -14.82
C LEU A 5 -18.61 27.80 -14.99
N LEU A 6 -18.92 27.26 -16.17
CA LEU A 6 -18.70 25.85 -16.48
C LEU A 6 -17.20 25.49 -16.48
N ALA A 7 -16.35 26.31 -17.09
CA ALA A 7 -14.91 26.08 -17.10
C ALA A 7 -14.28 26.14 -15.69
N ALA A 8 -14.80 26.98 -14.79
CA ALA A 8 -14.34 27.08 -13.40
C ALA A 8 -14.72 25.85 -12.54
N CYS A 9 -15.82 25.15 -12.84
CA CYS A 9 -16.18 23.92 -12.11
C CYS A 9 -15.31 22.71 -12.48
N LEU A 10 -14.73 22.69 -13.68
CA LEU A 10 -13.90 21.57 -14.16
C LEU A 10 -12.48 21.54 -13.57
N THR A 11 -11.99 22.65 -13.01
CA THR A 11 -10.64 22.72 -12.40
C THR A 11 -10.57 22.16 -10.97
N LEU A 12 -11.72 21.87 -10.34
CA LEU A 12 -11.80 21.29 -8.98
C LEU A 12 -11.44 19.80 -8.91
N ILE A 13 -11.22 19.13 -10.04
CA ILE A 13 -10.80 17.72 -10.09
C ILE A 13 -9.28 17.60 -10.16
N ALA A 14 -8.54 18.58 -9.62
CA ALA A 14 -7.10 18.44 -9.45
C ALA A 14 -6.85 17.26 -8.49
N ALA A 15 -6.56 16.09 -9.06
CA ALA A 15 -6.11 14.94 -8.29
C ALA A 15 -4.77 15.35 -7.66
N GLU A 16 -4.84 15.71 -6.39
CA GLU A 16 -3.70 16.06 -5.56
C GLU A 16 -2.58 15.03 -5.82
N ALA A 17 -1.46 15.45 -6.41
CA ALA A 17 -0.25 14.64 -6.47
C ALA A 17 0.34 14.61 -5.05
N GLN A 18 -0.33 13.88 -4.15
CA GLN A 18 0.05 13.79 -2.75
C GLN A 18 1.45 13.19 -2.68
N ALA A 19 2.41 13.99 -2.23
CA ALA A 19 3.77 13.53 -1.98
C ALA A 19 3.69 12.36 -0.98
N ILE A 20 3.87 11.13 -1.48
CA ILE A 20 3.73 9.94 -0.64
C ILE A 20 4.87 9.93 0.35
N SER A 21 4.52 10.03 1.63
CA SER A 21 5.49 10.08 2.72
C SER A 21 6.24 8.76 2.85
N ARG A 22 7.53 8.85 3.16
CA ARG A 22 8.44 7.71 3.27
C ARG A 22 8.91 7.56 4.70
N TYR A 23 8.86 6.35 5.23
CA TYR A 23 9.27 6.05 6.60
C TYR A 23 10.13 4.79 6.68
N ASP A 24 10.99 4.74 7.69
CA ASP A 24 11.65 3.51 8.11
C ASP A 24 10.84 2.88 9.26
N PRO A 25 10.12 1.76 9.02
CA PRO A 25 9.29 1.15 10.04
C PRO A 25 10.10 0.60 11.21
N THR A 26 11.39 0.32 11.05
CA THR A 26 12.26 -0.20 12.13
C THR A 26 12.55 0.85 13.21
N ARG A 27 12.25 2.12 12.94
CA ARG A 27 12.39 3.25 13.89
C ARG A 27 11.08 3.62 14.59
N MET A 28 10.02 2.85 14.39
CA MET A 28 8.69 3.08 14.96
C MET A 28 8.18 1.79 15.62
N SER A 29 7.38 1.92 16.68
CA SER A 29 6.60 0.78 17.17
C SER A 29 5.57 0.33 16.13
N CYS A 30 5.15 -0.93 16.19
CA CYS A 30 4.16 -1.48 15.27
C CYS A 30 2.86 -0.68 15.27
N ASP A 31 2.40 -0.29 16.46
CA ASP A 31 1.21 0.57 16.61
C ASP A 31 1.42 1.92 15.92
N ARG A 32 2.61 2.52 16.05
CA ARG A 32 2.94 3.78 15.41
C ARG A 32 3.03 3.67 13.89
N VAL A 33 3.55 2.55 13.36
CA VAL A 33 3.54 2.22 11.92
C VAL A 33 2.11 2.18 11.39
N ARG A 34 1.24 1.38 12.04
CA ARG A 34 -0.18 1.25 11.63
C ARG A 34 -0.91 2.58 11.72
N ALA A 35 -0.67 3.36 12.77
CA ALA A 35 -1.25 4.68 12.94
C ALA A 35 -0.78 5.67 11.86
N THR A 36 0.49 5.63 11.44
CA THR A 36 0.97 6.43 10.30
C THR A 36 0.20 6.09 9.04
N ILE A 37 0.09 4.80 8.71
CA ILE A 37 -0.66 4.33 7.53
C ILE A 37 -2.12 4.75 7.62
N ALA A 38 -2.75 4.59 8.79
CA ALA A 38 -4.16 4.92 8.99
C ALA A 38 -4.46 6.42 8.81
N ARG A 39 -3.55 7.29 9.26
CA ARG A 39 -3.72 8.75 9.12
C ARG A 39 -3.47 9.25 7.71
N GLN A 40 -2.47 8.71 7.02
CA GLN A 40 -2.08 9.18 5.68
C GLN A 40 -2.74 8.42 4.54
N GLY A 41 -3.38 7.28 4.84
CA GLY A 41 -4.05 6.45 3.85
C GLY A 41 -3.10 5.56 3.07
N ALA A 42 -2.04 6.13 2.49
CA ALA A 42 -0.99 5.39 1.81
C ALA A 42 0.39 5.96 2.14
N VAL A 43 1.35 5.10 2.44
CA VAL A 43 2.74 5.47 2.72
C VAL A 43 3.70 4.51 2.06
N ILE A 44 4.94 4.94 1.95
CA ILE A 44 6.05 4.09 1.56
C ILE A 44 6.81 3.69 2.82
N LEU A 45 7.10 2.40 2.96
CA LEU A 45 8.03 1.91 3.97
C LEU A 45 9.31 1.43 3.30
N ARG A 46 10.46 1.91 3.78
CA ARG A 46 11.80 1.51 3.33
C ARG A 46 12.59 0.93 4.51
N TYR A 47 13.04 -0.30 4.39
CA TYR A 47 13.80 -1.00 5.44
C TYR A 47 14.70 -2.08 4.83
N GLN A 48 15.73 -2.51 5.57
CA GLN A 48 16.57 -3.61 5.12
C GLN A 48 15.85 -4.95 5.27
N SER A 49 16.04 -5.85 4.32
CA SER A 49 15.48 -7.19 4.37
C SER A 49 16.03 -7.94 5.60
N PRO A 50 15.16 -8.48 6.47
CA PRO A 50 15.62 -9.31 7.60
C PRO A 50 16.13 -10.68 7.15
N ARG A 51 15.95 -11.05 5.87
CA ARG A 51 16.32 -12.37 5.32
C ARG A 51 17.50 -12.33 4.37
N VAL A 52 17.74 -11.19 3.71
CA VAL A 52 18.76 -11.05 2.66
C VAL A 52 19.62 -9.83 3.01
N PRO A 53 20.85 -10.03 3.51
CA PRO A 53 21.75 -8.92 3.85
C PRO A 53 22.00 -7.99 2.66
N GLY A 54 22.00 -6.68 2.91
CA GLY A 54 22.23 -5.66 1.88
C GLY A 54 21.05 -5.38 0.94
N LEU A 55 19.95 -6.15 1.01
CA LEU A 55 18.76 -5.90 0.21
C LEU A 55 17.84 -4.89 0.90
N ALA A 56 17.80 -3.67 0.37
CA ALA A 56 16.81 -2.68 0.78
C ALA A 56 15.43 -3.04 0.19
N LEU A 57 14.44 -3.23 1.06
CA LEU A 57 13.05 -3.38 0.70
C LEU A 57 12.36 -2.02 0.70
N TYR A 58 11.47 -1.84 -0.26
CA TYR A 58 10.70 -0.63 -0.46
C TYR A 58 9.35 -1.04 -1.05
N ASP A 59 8.26 -0.73 -0.34
CA ASP A 59 6.91 -1.03 -0.84
C ASP A 59 5.90 0.00 -0.34
N ARG A 60 4.76 0.09 -1.02
CA ARG A 60 3.63 0.95 -0.67
C ARG A 60 2.66 0.19 0.22
N TYR A 61 2.33 0.79 1.36
CA TYR A 61 1.40 0.24 2.32
C TYR A 61 0.19 1.16 2.46
N VAL A 62 -0.98 0.55 2.52
CA VAL A 62 -2.28 1.25 2.46
C VAL A 62 -3.15 0.93 3.66
N ARG A 63 -4.03 1.87 4.01
CA ARG A 63 -5.04 1.70 5.05
C ARG A 63 -6.13 0.73 4.62
N ASP A 64 -6.71 1.00 3.45
CA ASP A 64 -7.88 0.31 2.92
C ASP A 64 -7.86 0.27 1.39
N GLU A 65 -8.79 -0.47 0.80
CA GLU A 65 -8.84 -0.76 -0.65
C GLU A 65 -9.10 0.48 -1.51
N ARG A 66 -9.64 1.57 -0.96
CA ARG A 66 -9.84 2.82 -1.70
C ARG A 66 -8.51 3.48 -2.13
N PHE A 67 -7.42 3.06 -1.50
CA PHE A 67 -6.06 3.47 -1.87
C PHE A 67 -5.39 2.49 -2.82
N CYS A 68 -6.08 1.46 -3.31
CA CYS A 68 -5.58 0.57 -4.35
C CYS A 68 -5.99 1.06 -5.74
N ASN A 69 -5.20 0.71 -6.75
CA ASN A 69 -5.55 1.05 -8.12
C ASN A 69 -6.73 0.17 -8.59
N MET A 70 -7.39 0.60 -9.67
CA MET A 70 -8.42 -0.22 -10.30
C MET A 70 -7.88 -1.61 -10.68
N GLY A 71 -8.59 -2.65 -10.24
CA GLY A 71 -8.20 -4.05 -10.44
C GLY A 71 -7.19 -4.59 -9.42
N GLU A 72 -6.79 -3.81 -8.42
CA GLU A 72 -6.03 -4.28 -7.27
C GLU A 72 -6.95 -4.48 -6.06
N VAL A 73 -6.61 -5.47 -5.23
CA VAL A 73 -7.27 -5.72 -3.95
C VAL A 73 -6.28 -5.54 -2.81
N ARG A 74 -6.79 -5.20 -1.63
CA ARG A 74 -5.98 -5.07 -0.43
C ARG A 74 -5.53 -6.44 0.08
N ALA A 75 -4.22 -6.67 0.14
CA ALA A 75 -3.62 -7.91 0.62
C ALA A 75 -2.84 -7.67 1.92
N ARG A 76 -2.90 -8.65 2.84
CA ARG A 76 -2.11 -8.60 4.08
C ARG A 76 -0.62 -8.74 3.78
N ALA A 77 0.18 -7.92 4.45
CA ALA A 77 1.63 -7.97 4.43
C ALA A 77 2.17 -7.78 5.86
N TYR A 78 3.49 -7.93 6.01
CA TYR A 78 4.16 -7.79 7.30
C TYR A 78 5.48 -7.05 7.11
N VAL A 79 5.78 -6.18 8.07
CA VAL A 79 7.02 -5.39 8.12
C VAL A 79 7.68 -5.54 9.49
N PRO A 80 9.01 -5.44 9.58
CA PRO A 80 9.66 -5.28 10.89
C PRO A 80 9.34 -3.89 11.45
N SER A 81 9.32 -3.81 12.77
CA SER A 81 9.17 -2.59 13.55
C SER A 81 10.12 -2.62 14.75
N ALA A 82 10.25 -1.52 15.49
CA ALA A 82 11.15 -1.42 16.62
C ALA A 82 10.85 -2.46 17.73
N ASP A 83 9.57 -2.82 17.90
CA ASP A 83 9.06 -3.68 18.98
C ASP A 83 8.49 -5.03 18.47
N ALA A 84 8.19 -5.16 17.17
CA ALA A 84 7.69 -6.41 16.59
C ALA A 84 8.41 -6.78 15.29
N LYS A 85 8.87 -8.04 15.20
CA LYS A 85 9.51 -8.59 13.99
C LYS A 85 8.55 -8.74 12.80
N SER A 86 7.24 -8.77 13.06
CA SER A 86 6.20 -9.03 12.05
C SER A 86 4.94 -8.20 12.34
N CYS A 87 5.04 -6.88 12.16
CA CYS A 87 3.91 -5.97 12.30
C CYS A 87 2.92 -6.13 11.12
N PRO A 88 1.62 -6.37 11.37
CA PRO A 88 0.63 -6.54 10.31
C PRO A 88 0.29 -5.21 9.63
N VAL A 89 0.36 -5.21 8.30
CA VAL A 89 0.07 -4.06 7.43
C VAL A 89 -0.63 -4.57 6.15
N TYR A 90 -0.97 -3.67 5.24
CA TYR A 90 -1.61 -4.02 3.98
C TYR A 90 -0.91 -3.36 2.80
N THR A 91 -0.86 -4.09 1.69
CA THR A 91 -0.39 -3.61 0.38
C THR A 91 -1.49 -3.86 -0.66
N CYS A 92 -1.38 -3.26 -1.84
CA CYS A 92 -2.28 -3.52 -2.95
C CYS A 92 -1.66 -4.56 -3.86
N LYS A 93 -2.46 -5.55 -4.28
CA LYS A 93 -2.03 -6.57 -5.23
C LYS A 93 -3.10 -6.81 -6.27
N ARG A 94 -2.70 -6.99 -7.53
CA ARG A 94 -3.61 -7.54 -8.53
C ARG A 94 -3.90 -9.00 -8.16
N PRO A 95 -5.18 -9.40 -8.04
CA PRO A 95 -5.53 -10.80 -7.88
C PRO A 95 -5.08 -11.57 -9.12
N ASP A 96 -4.23 -12.56 -8.92
CA ASP A 96 -3.74 -13.44 -9.98
C ASP A 96 -4.75 -14.60 -10.14
N PHE A 97 -5.69 -14.44 -11.07
CA PHE A 97 -6.75 -15.41 -11.30
C PHE A 97 -6.22 -16.72 -11.92
N ASP A 98 -5.13 -16.65 -12.70
CA ASP A 98 -4.55 -17.81 -13.41
C ASP A 98 -3.90 -18.80 -12.44
N ARG A 99 -3.22 -18.30 -11.40
CA ARG A 99 -2.55 -19.18 -10.41
C ARG A 99 -3.54 -19.95 -9.53
N HIS A 100 -4.70 -19.36 -9.24
CA HIS A 100 -5.75 -20.04 -8.48
C HIS A 100 -6.36 -21.21 -9.25
N PHE A 101 -6.61 -21.04 -10.56
CA PHE A 101 -7.11 -22.10 -11.42
C PHE A 101 -6.13 -23.28 -11.52
N ARG A 102 -4.84 -22.99 -11.79
CA ARG A 102 -3.78 -24.03 -11.87
C ARG A 102 -3.63 -24.83 -10.57
N ARG A 103 -3.63 -24.17 -9.41
CA ARG A 103 -3.55 -24.86 -8.11
C ARG A 103 -4.77 -25.73 -7.82
N ARG A 104 -5.95 -25.36 -8.32
CA ARG A 104 -7.17 -26.14 -8.14
C ARG A 104 -7.14 -27.40 -8.99
N ILE A 105 -6.70 -27.29 -10.25
CA ILE A 105 -6.53 -28.45 -11.15
C ILE A 105 -5.49 -29.43 -10.60
N LEU A 106 -4.31 -28.96 -10.22
CA LEU A 106 -3.22 -29.80 -9.72
C LEU A 106 -3.50 -30.42 -8.33
N ARG A 107 -4.56 -30.00 -7.62
CA ARG A 107 -5.01 -30.60 -6.36
C ARG A 107 -6.10 -31.66 -6.54
N HIS A 108 -6.71 -31.74 -7.72
CA HIS A 108 -7.77 -32.68 -8.05
C HIS A 108 -7.30 -33.81 -8.97
N ASN A 109 -5.99 -33.96 -9.13
CA ASN A 109 -5.32 -34.99 -9.92
C ASN A 109 -4.17 -35.60 -9.12
#